data_AF-A0A5R9E4K4-F1
#
_entry.id   AF-A0A5R9E4K4-F1
#
_cell.length_a   1.000
_cell.length_b   1.000
_cell.length_c   1.000
_cell.angle_alpha   90.00
_cell.angle_beta   90.00
_cell.angle_gamma   90.00
#
_symmetry.space_group_name_H-M   'P 1'
#
loop_
_entity.id
_entity.type
_entity.pdbx_description
1 polymer ?
#
loop_
_entity_poly.entity_id
_entity_poly.type
_entity_poly.pdbx_seq_one_letter_code
_entity_poly.pdbx_strand_id
1 'polypeptide(L)'
;MTDRIPRPRKAAPQSNTPNPQAGAGKPTVTPPGVTALIAALGDDGVRRLGRQRRTPGAAGALADLVWSTACEADYLHAHLYRHADHLRDWLDALTTHPPAKGILPPLGHVADQYAARLVQQMSQLTLVLKIYQATLGTPGS
;
A
#
# COMPACT_ATOMS: atom_id res chain seq x y z
N MET A 1 3.65 22.47 -70.55
CA MET A 1 4.82 23.21 -70.05
C MET A 1 4.57 23.47 -68.57
N THR A 2 5.08 22.63 -67.65
CA THR A 2 6.33 22.85 -66.83
C THR A 2 6.23 24.15 -66.03
N ASP A 3 6.31 24.26 -64.70
CA ASP A 3 7.12 23.66 -63.61
C ASP A 3 6.42 24.04 -62.25
N ARG A 4 6.30 23.23 -61.18
CA ARG A 4 7.21 23.05 -60.01
C ARG A 4 7.78 24.39 -59.46
N ILE A 5 7.77 24.82 -58.18
CA ILE A 5 7.93 24.31 -56.78
C ILE A 5 7.58 25.52 -55.82
N PRO A 6 7.75 25.60 -54.46
CA PRO A 6 7.57 24.71 -53.28
C PRO A 6 6.62 25.26 -52.17
N ARG A 7 6.28 24.40 -51.18
CA ARG A 7 5.68 24.76 -49.87
C ARG A 7 6.56 25.72 -49.05
N PRO A 8 5.95 26.45 -48.10
CA PRO A 8 6.27 26.15 -46.71
C PRO A 8 5.01 25.91 -45.84
N ARG A 9 5.06 24.75 -45.17
CA ARG A 9 4.18 24.28 -44.11
C ARG A 9 4.19 25.30 -42.97
N LYS A 10 3.11 26.08 -42.80
CA LYS A 10 2.88 26.82 -41.55
C LYS A 10 2.60 25.79 -40.45
N ALA A 11 3.67 25.43 -39.73
CA ALA A 11 3.58 24.73 -38.46
C ALA A 11 2.89 25.67 -37.47
N ALA A 12 1.69 25.29 -37.03
CA ALA A 12 1.13 25.86 -35.81
C ALA A 12 2.05 25.46 -34.65
N PRO A 13 2.50 26.38 -33.78
CA PRO A 13 3.11 25.98 -32.52
C PRO A 13 2.02 25.32 -31.68
N GLN A 14 1.98 23.99 -31.70
CA GLN A 14 1.46 23.21 -30.57
C GLN A 14 2.36 23.54 -29.40
N SER A 15 1.97 24.56 -28.63
CA SER A 15 2.52 24.80 -27.31
C SER A 15 2.06 23.65 -26.43
N ASN A 16 2.84 22.57 -26.45
CA ASN A 16 2.77 21.47 -25.52
C ASN A 16 3.05 22.01 -24.12
N THR A 17 1.99 22.27 -23.36
CA THR A 17 2.00 22.10 -21.90
C THR A 17 1.31 20.77 -21.63
N PRO A 18 1.79 19.90 -20.72
CA PRO A 18 2.74 20.15 -19.63
C PRO A 18 4.00 19.25 -19.69
N ASN A 19 5.15 19.76 -19.26
CA ASN A 19 6.14 18.87 -18.65
C ASN A 19 5.80 18.85 -17.15
N PRO A 20 5.05 17.85 -16.65
CA PRO A 20 5.01 17.66 -15.23
C PRO A 20 6.45 17.38 -14.83
N GLN A 21 7.03 18.26 -14.02
CA GLN A 21 8.17 17.87 -13.20
C GLN A 21 7.86 16.48 -12.70
N ALA A 22 8.72 15.53 -13.06
CA ALA A 22 8.70 14.17 -12.58
C ALA A 22 8.71 14.28 -11.05
N GLY A 23 7.51 14.29 -10.47
CA GLY A 23 7.31 14.23 -9.04
C GLY A 23 8.01 12.97 -8.59
N ALA A 24 9.02 13.16 -7.75
CA ALA A 24 9.79 12.12 -7.10
C ALA A 24 8.88 10.91 -6.87
N GLY A 25 9.20 9.78 -7.51
CA GLY A 25 8.40 8.57 -7.42
C GLY A 25 8.11 8.33 -5.94
N LYS A 26 6.82 8.36 -5.56
CA LYS A 26 6.40 8.01 -4.21
C LYS A 26 7.07 6.68 -3.89
N PRO A 27 7.82 6.57 -2.78
CA PRO A 27 8.50 5.33 -2.45
C PRO A 27 7.47 4.21 -2.51
N THR A 28 7.78 3.12 -3.22
CA THR A 28 6.88 1.98 -3.34
C THR A 28 6.70 1.40 -1.95
N VAL A 29 5.61 1.80 -1.29
CA VAL A 29 5.30 1.41 0.08
C VAL A 29 5.07 -0.09 0.09
N THR A 30 6.00 -0.85 0.66
CA THR A 30 5.89 -2.30 0.69
C THR A 30 4.81 -2.71 1.71
N PRO A 31 3.80 -3.51 1.31
CA PRO A 31 2.73 -3.94 2.21
C PRO A 31 3.27 -4.86 3.33
N PRO A 32 3.13 -4.49 4.62
CA PRO A 32 3.75 -5.23 5.73
C PRO A 32 3.15 -6.62 5.97
N GLY A 33 1.84 -6.79 5.71
CA GLY A 33 1.12 -8.06 5.82
C GLY A 33 1.62 -9.07 4.80
N VAL A 34 1.56 -8.75 3.50
CA VAL A 34 2.14 -9.64 2.46
C VAL A 34 3.63 -9.90 2.69
N THR A 35 4.39 -8.88 3.10
CA THR A 35 5.82 -9.05 3.41
C THR A 35 6.04 -10.05 4.54
N ALA A 36 5.23 -10.00 5.60
CA ALA A 36 5.29 -10.96 6.69
C ALA A 36 4.92 -12.38 6.24
N LEU A 37 3.95 -12.54 5.33
CA LEU A 37 3.62 -13.84 4.76
C LEU A 37 4.79 -14.43 3.96
N ILE A 38 5.42 -13.63 3.09
CA ILE A 38 6.56 -14.06 2.28
C ILE A 38 7.74 -14.41 3.19
N ALA A 39 8.04 -13.57 4.20
CA ALA A 39 9.13 -13.82 5.13
C ALA A 39 8.92 -15.10 5.95
N ALA A 40 7.68 -15.41 6.35
CA ALA A 40 7.38 -16.58 7.18
C ALA A 40 7.22 -17.88 6.38
N LEU A 41 6.63 -17.82 5.18
CA LEU A 41 6.22 -19.02 4.43
C LEU A 41 7.05 -19.24 3.15
N GLY A 42 7.77 -18.22 2.68
CA GLY A 42 8.33 -18.18 1.33
C GLY A 42 7.25 -18.07 0.25
N ASP A 43 7.64 -17.76 -0.97
CA ASP A 43 6.70 -17.60 -2.09
C ASP A 43 5.84 -18.86 -2.34
N ASP A 44 6.45 -20.05 -2.24
CA ASP A 44 5.74 -21.32 -2.39
C ASP A 44 4.75 -21.59 -1.27
N GLY A 45 5.09 -21.21 -0.04
CA GLY A 45 4.18 -21.31 1.09
C GLY A 45 3.00 -20.34 0.97
N VAL A 46 3.22 -19.13 0.46
CA VAL A 46 2.14 -18.18 0.13
C VAL A 46 1.23 -18.74 -0.98
N ARG A 47 1.79 -19.34 -2.03
CA ARG A 47 1.02 -20.02 -3.08
C ARG A 47 0.18 -21.17 -2.52
N ARG A 48 0.76 -21.96 -1.60
CA ARG A 48 0.07 -23.06 -0.93
C ARG A 48 -1.04 -22.56 -0.01
N LEU A 49 -0.78 -21.52 0.77
CA LEU A 49 -1.77 -20.83 1.61
C LEU A 49 -2.98 -20.41 0.76
N GLY A 50 -2.75 -19.78 -0.39
CA GLY A 50 -3.80 -19.38 -1.32
C GLY A 50 -4.67 -20.54 -1.84
N ARG A 51 -4.07 -21.72 -2.05
CA ARG A 51 -4.82 -22.94 -2.40
C ARG A 51 -5.60 -23.49 -1.21
N GLN A 52 -4.99 -23.52 -0.03
CA GLN A 52 -5.56 -24.11 1.19
C GLN A 52 -6.79 -23.35 1.70
N ARG A 53 -6.86 -22.03 1.48
CA ARG A 53 -8.06 -21.21 1.77
C ARG A 53 -9.35 -21.71 1.11
N ARG A 54 -9.22 -22.40 -0.03
CA ARG A 54 -10.38 -22.94 -0.77
C ARG A 54 -10.80 -24.33 -0.29
N THR A 55 -10.07 -24.92 0.65
CA THR A 55 -10.39 -26.22 1.20
C THR A 55 -11.38 -26.08 2.35
N PRO A 56 -12.41 -26.95 2.46
CA PRO A 56 -13.30 -26.94 3.60
C PRO A 56 -12.58 -27.45 4.87
N GLY A 57 -13.09 -27.04 6.04
CA GLY A 57 -12.60 -27.50 7.35
C GLY A 57 -11.60 -26.56 8.01
N ALA A 58 -11.09 -26.99 9.17
CA ALA A 58 -10.27 -26.16 10.07
C ALA A 58 -8.99 -25.63 9.40
N ALA A 59 -8.36 -26.44 8.55
CA ALA A 59 -7.14 -26.08 7.84
C ALA A 59 -7.37 -24.95 6.81
N GLY A 60 -8.54 -24.92 6.16
CA GLY A 60 -8.92 -23.85 5.24
C GLY A 60 -9.35 -22.57 5.96
N ALA A 61 -10.12 -22.71 7.05
CA ALA A 61 -10.50 -21.58 7.90
C ALA A 61 -9.27 -20.88 8.51
N LEU A 62 -8.27 -21.65 8.95
CA LEU A 62 -7.01 -21.10 9.46
C LEU A 62 -6.21 -20.39 8.36
N ALA A 63 -6.13 -20.99 7.16
CA ALA A 63 -5.48 -20.36 6.02
C ALA A 63 -6.16 -19.04 5.62
N ASP A 64 -7.49 -18.98 5.71
CA ASP A 64 -8.26 -17.79 5.40
C ASP A 64 -8.10 -16.69 6.45
N LEU A 65 -8.04 -17.07 7.73
CA LEU A 65 -7.73 -16.16 8.81
C LEU A 65 -6.33 -15.53 8.64
N VAL A 66 -5.29 -16.34 8.39
CA VAL A 66 -3.92 -15.85 8.14
C VAL A 66 -3.91 -14.82 7.01
N TRP A 67 -4.55 -15.14 5.89
CA TRP A 67 -4.59 -14.25 4.74
C TRP A 67 -5.36 -12.96 5.02
N SER A 68 -6.52 -13.06 5.66
CA SER A 68 -7.36 -11.90 5.97
C SER A 68 -6.69 -10.95 6.95
N THR A 69 -6.00 -11.48 7.97
CA THR A 69 -5.21 -10.67 8.91
C THR A 69 -4.04 -9.95 8.21
N ALA A 70 -3.37 -10.60 7.26
CA ALA A 70 -2.33 -9.96 6.46
C ALA A 70 -2.90 -8.82 5.59
N CYS A 71 -4.00 -9.06 4.89
CA CYS A 71 -4.68 -8.03 4.10
C CYS A 71 -5.14 -6.84 4.95
N GLU A 72 -5.64 -7.09 6.17
CA GLU A 72 -6.07 -6.02 7.08
C GLU A 72 -4.87 -5.18 7.53
N ALA A 73 -3.72 -5.79 7.83
CA ALA A 73 -2.50 -5.06 8.13
C ALA A 73 -2.05 -4.17 6.95
N ASP A 74 -2.16 -4.67 5.73
CA ASP A 74 -1.85 -3.89 4.52
C ASP A 74 -2.82 -2.74 4.30
N TYR A 75 -4.11 -2.96 4.55
CA TYR A 75 -5.14 -1.93 4.47
C TYR A 75 -4.87 -0.80 5.48
N LEU A 76 -4.60 -1.14 6.75
CA LEU A 76 -4.29 -0.17 7.79
C LEU A 76 -3.02 0.62 7.48
N HIS A 77 -1.98 -0.05 6.98
CA HIS A 77 -0.74 0.59 6.57
C HIS A 77 -0.95 1.58 5.42
N ALA A 78 -1.72 1.20 4.39
CA ALA A 78 -2.07 2.10 3.29
C ALA A 78 -2.93 3.29 3.76
N HIS A 79 -3.76 3.11 4.79
CA HIS A 79 -4.55 4.19 5.38
C HIS A 79 -3.67 5.19 6.12
N LEU A 80 -2.74 4.70 6.96
CA LEU A 80 -1.74 5.54 7.64
C LEU A 80 -0.89 6.34 6.66
N TYR A 81 -0.42 5.69 5.60
CA TYR A 81 0.41 6.34 4.61
C TYR A 81 -0.33 7.48 3.90
N ARG A 82 -1.59 7.25 3.50
CA ARG A 82 -2.43 8.31 2.91
C ARG A 82 -2.68 9.46 3.88
N HIS A 83 -2.91 9.16 5.16
CA HIS A 83 -3.10 10.20 6.18
C HIS A 83 -1.82 11.03 6.39
N ALA A 84 -0.66 10.38 6.41
CA ALA A 84 0.63 11.06 6.50
C ALA A 84 0.94 11.91 5.26
N ASP A 85 0.60 11.42 4.06
CA ASP A 85 0.72 12.17 2.80
C ASP A 85 -0.17 13.42 2.83
N HIS A 86 -1.43 13.27 3.25
CA HIS A 86 -2.35 14.38 3.39
C HIS A 86 -1.88 15.43 4.42
N LEU A 87 -1.32 14.97 5.54
CA LEU A 87 -0.71 15.86 6.54
C LEU A 87 0.50 16.62 5.98
N ARG A 88 1.33 15.95 5.17
CA ARG A 88 2.47 16.60 4.51
C ARG A 88 2.00 17.67 3.53
N ASP A 89 1.03 17.36 2.69
CA ASP A 89 0.45 18.33 1.73
C ASP A 89 -0.16 19.53 2.47
N TRP A 90 -0.87 19.29 3.58
CA TRP A 90 -1.44 20.36 4.39
C TRP A 90 -0.38 21.22 5.07
N LEU A 91 0.66 20.61 5.65
CA LEU A 91 1.78 21.34 6.23
C LEU A 91 2.51 22.18 5.17
N ASP A 92 2.72 21.63 3.98
CA ASP A 92 3.34 22.35 2.86
C ASP A 92 2.50 23.56 2.45
N ALA A 93 1.17 23.38 2.36
CA ALA A 93 0.23 24.46 2.10
C ALA A 93 0.24 25.54 3.20
N LEU A 94 0.37 25.17 4.48
CA LEU A 94 0.52 26.13 5.58
C LEU A 94 1.85 26.88 5.54
N THR A 95 2.95 26.20 5.17
CA THR A 95 4.24 26.86 5.04
C THR A 95 4.28 27.83 3.86
N THR A 96 3.51 27.55 2.81
CA THR A 96 3.38 28.40 1.62
C THR A 96 2.38 29.55 1.85
N HIS A 97 1.30 29.29 2.59
CA HIS A 97 0.24 30.25 2.90
C HIS A 97 -0.17 30.15 4.38
N PRO A 98 0.57 30.83 5.29
CA PRO A 98 0.30 30.72 6.71
C PRO A 98 -1.09 31.31 7.05
N PRO A 99 -1.94 30.57 7.78
CA PRO A 99 -3.28 31.03 8.12
C PRO A 99 -3.19 32.19 9.11
N ALA A 100 -3.99 33.22 8.87
CA ALA A 100 -4.00 34.44 9.69
C ALA A 100 -4.44 34.22 11.15
N LYS A 101 -5.05 33.06 11.48
CA LYS A 101 -5.51 32.69 12.83
C LYS A 101 -5.27 31.19 13.05
N GLY A 102 -4.24 30.87 13.83
CA GLY A 102 -3.77 29.52 14.07
C GLY A 102 -4.73 28.68 14.91
N ILE A 103 -5.56 27.89 14.25
CA ILE A 103 -6.19 26.72 14.87
C ILE A 103 -5.80 25.52 14.01
N LEU A 104 -4.82 24.75 14.50
CA LEU A 104 -4.50 23.44 13.95
C LEU A 104 -5.62 22.46 14.36
N PRO A 105 -6.28 21.77 13.41
CA PRO A 105 -7.22 20.72 13.75
C PRO A 105 -6.51 19.51 14.38
N PRO A 106 -7.18 18.72 15.25
CA PRO A 106 -6.58 17.61 15.96
C PRO A 106 -6.46 16.37 15.06
N LEU A 107 -5.59 16.41 14.05
CA LEU A 107 -5.40 15.28 13.12
C LEU A 107 -4.48 14.17 13.65
N GLY A 108 -3.72 14.40 14.73
CA GLY A 108 -2.80 13.42 15.30
C GLY A 108 -3.50 12.20 15.92
N HIS A 109 -4.65 12.42 16.55
CA HIS A 109 -5.35 11.37 17.30
C HIS A 109 -5.81 10.20 16.42
N VAL A 110 -6.23 10.48 15.18
CA VAL A 110 -6.67 9.47 14.22
C VAL A 110 -5.50 8.63 13.70
N ALA A 111 -4.35 9.26 13.45
CA ALA A 111 -3.14 8.56 13.02
C ALA A 111 -2.64 7.60 14.12
N ASP A 112 -2.64 8.03 15.37
CA ASP A 112 -2.22 7.20 16.51
C ASP A 112 -3.12 5.98 16.69
N GLN A 113 -4.44 6.13 16.52
CA GLN A 113 -5.38 5.00 16.57
C GLN A 113 -5.09 3.96 15.49
N TYR A 114 -4.85 4.39 14.24
CA TYR A 114 -4.50 3.47 13.16
C TYR A 114 -3.13 2.80 13.37
N ALA A 115 -2.16 3.53 13.93
CA ALA A 115 -0.85 2.99 14.25
C ALA A 115 -0.94 1.89 15.32
N ALA A 116 -1.68 2.15 16.40
CA ALA A 116 -1.93 1.15 17.44
C ALA A 116 -2.64 -0.08 16.88
N ARG A 117 -3.63 0.11 16.01
CA ARG A 117 -4.35 -1.00 15.35
C ARG A 117 -3.44 -1.82 14.45
N LEU A 118 -2.55 -1.18 13.69
CA LEU A 118 -1.58 -1.88 12.85
C LEU A 118 -0.63 -2.74 13.69
N VAL A 119 -0.08 -2.21 14.79
CA VAL A 119 0.79 -2.97 15.71
C VAL A 119 0.05 -4.19 16.28
N GLN A 120 -1.22 -4.01 16.68
CA GLN A 120 -2.05 -5.11 17.15
C GLN A 120 -2.26 -6.18 16.07
N GLN A 121 -2.59 -5.77 14.83
CA GLN A 121 -2.80 -6.71 13.72
C GLN A 121 -1.52 -7.48 13.36
N MET A 122 -0.35 -6.83 13.36
CA MET A 122 0.93 -7.52 13.11
C MET A 122 1.28 -8.53 14.20
N SER A 123 0.92 -8.23 15.45
CA SER A 123 1.07 -9.16 16.57
C SER A 123 0.16 -10.38 16.42
N GLN A 124 -1.10 -10.16 16.02
CA GLN A 124 -2.05 -11.23 15.72
C GLN A 124 -1.59 -12.09 14.53
N LEU A 125 -1.12 -11.45 13.45
CA LEU A 125 -0.60 -12.15 12.28
C LEU A 125 0.56 -13.08 12.65
N THR A 126 1.49 -12.60 13.49
CA THR A 126 2.60 -13.41 14.00
C THR A 126 2.13 -14.64 14.76
N LEU A 127 1.11 -14.49 15.61
CA LEU A 127 0.55 -15.60 16.38
C LEU A 127 -0.12 -16.64 15.48
N VAL A 128 -0.98 -16.20 14.56
CA VAL A 128 -1.73 -17.10 13.68
C VAL A 128 -0.79 -17.81 12.71
N LEU A 129 0.27 -17.13 12.23
CA LEU A 129 1.33 -17.76 11.42
C LEU A 129 2.04 -18.88 12.17
N LYS A 130 2.38 -18.69 13.45
CA LYS A 130 3.00 -19.75 14.27
C LYS A 130 2.09 -20.96 14.41
N ILE A 131 0.79 -20.75 14.65
CA ILE A 131 -0.20 -21.83 14.75
C ILE A 131 -0.34 -22.56 13.41
N TYR A 132 -0.42 -21.81 12.30
CA TYR A 132 -0.48 -22.37 10.96
C TYR A 132 0.75 -23.22 10.62
N GLN A 133 1.95 -22.75 10.95
CA GLN A 133 3.18 -23.52 10.76
C GLN A 133 3.22 -24.77 11.65
N ALA A 134 2.82 -24.67 12.91
CA ALA A 134 2.79 -25.81 13.83
C ALA A 134 1.84 -26.91 13.33
N THR A 135 0.65 -26.54 12.88
CA THR A 135 -0.34 -27.49 12.33
C THR A 135 0.11 -28.15 11.03
N LEU A 136 0.91 -27.46 10.22
CA LEU A 136 1.51 -28.04 9.01
C LEU A 136 2.78 -28.86 9.27
N GLY A 137 3.47 -28.59 10.39
CA GLY A 137 4.74 -29.21 10.77
C GLY A 137 4.61 -30.45 11.65
N THR A 138 3.43 -30.76 12.16
CA THR A 138 3.09 -32.05 12.78
C THR A 138 2.58 -33.02 11.70
N PRO A 139 3.43 -33.87 11.10
CA PRO A 139 2.96 -35.15 10.59
C PRO A 139 2.48 -35.97 11.80
N GLY A 140 1.34 -36.65 11.66
CA GLY A 140 0.81 -37.52 12.72
C GLY A 140 1.87 -38.52 13.18
N SER A 141 2.17 -38.48 14.48
CA SER A 141 2.77 -39.58 15.23
C SER A 141 1.79 -40.74 15.37
#